data_AF-A0A0F0FYI4-F1
#
_entry.id   AF-A0A0F0FYI4-F1
#
_cell.length_a   1.000
_cell.length_b   1.000
_cell.length_c   1.000
_cell.angle_alpha   90.00
_cell.angle_beta   90.00
_cell.angle_gamma   90.00
#
_symmetry.space_group_name_H-M   'P 1'
#
loop_
_entity.id
_entity.type
_entity.pdbx_description
1 polymer ?
#
loop_
_entity_poly.entity_id
_entity_poly.type
_entity_poly.pdbx_seq_one_letter_code
_entity_poly.pdbx_strand_id
1 'polypeptide(L)'
;MQNKQFFDALWNRMAQQGDFPTLQFCIDNVFKTLSSDISVGEMAAAVLSDFSLSQKVIRLANSAMYRSFGGEVTTVSRAILVLGVDAISHLTLGVQLLDYFSGVAINRPQASHELKQALIAGELTRSLSNAQGIGQAEEAVVCTLMHHMSRLLLIFYFPEEWEQIRALCEGDAMQESEACQRVLDVTLEDIAQAAAIKWRLPAVIANSMLRKRFDADSVLESHADWLGAIADVSARGAAMLASDAPEAAVQALLLTHAEALGLQTAAVEGAVKQALALNVSMAHAESPDTDHAGDANPPRNAGKPKDAFKRLQQSLLEVQREGSGLPVSELAPLVLESAMRALNFSHCFLMLLNPMAKRFGARVGFGEGMREKMEALSFEEGFVPDIFHFAAIAHKPLLFEDSFDKELAHRVPRWYREQMPDARSILVAPVMIKNRCVAMICGDWGTTVCAGGLSDGEMESFDLLTREISSSFLRSAEHR
;
A
#
# COMPACT_ATOMS: atom_id res chain seq x y z
N MET A 1 25.86 1.73 -30.57
CA MET A 1 25.61 0.29 -30.80
C MET A 1 25.84 -0.53 -29.53
N GLN A 2 26.77 -0.16 -28.65
CA GLN A 2 27.12 -0.87 -27.40
C GLN A 2 26.02 -0.79 -26.31
N ASN A 3 25.45 0.38 -26.02
CA ASN A 3 24.39 0.54 -24.98
C ASN A 3 23.16 -0.33 -25.27
N LYS A 4 22.85 -0.57 -26.55
CA LYS A 4 21.72 -1.43 -26.95
C LYS A 4 21.93 -2.89 -26.53
N GLN A 5 23.16 -3.39 -26.61
CA GLN A 5 23.48 -4.77 -26.21
C GLN A 5 23.33 -4.97 -24.70
N PHE A 6 23.76 -3.99 -23.89
CA PHE A 6 23.56 -4.02 -22.44
C PHE A 6 22.07 -4.09 -22.09
N PHE A 7 21.25 -3.19 -22.63
CA PHE A 7 19.82 -3.16 -22.33
C PHE A 7 19.09 -4.42 -22.82
N ASP A 8 19.43 -4.93 -24.01
CA ASP A 8 18.87 -6.19 -24.51
C ASP A 8 19.23 -7.36 -23.57
N ALA A 9 20.46 -7.40 -23.04
CA ALA A 9 20.88 -8.40 -22.05
C ALA A 9 20.14 -8.24 -20.71
N LEU A 10 20.01 -7.01 -20.18
CA LEU A 10 19.28 -6.71 -18.96
C LEU A 10 17.83 -7.20 -19.06
N TRP A 11 17.11 -6.82 -20.12
CA TRP A 11 15.71 -7.21 -20.31
C TRP A 11 15.53 -8.72 -20.49
N ASN A 12 16.47 -9.38 -21.16
CA ASN A 12 16.42 -10.83 -21.30
C ASN A 12 16.66 -11.55 -19.96
N ARG A 13 17.62 -11.10 -19.15
CA ARG A 13 17.89 -11.66 -17.81
C ARG A 13 16.68 -11.48 -16.89
N MET A 14 16.07 -10.30 -16.90
CA MET A 14 14.84 -10.01 -16.16
C MET A 14 13.66 -10.91 -16.57
N ALA A 15 13.48 -11.13 -17.88
CA ALA A 15 12.40 -11.99 -18.38
C ALA A 15 12.59 -13.46 -18.01
N GLN A 16 13.84 -13.94 -17.94
CA GLN A 16 14.15 -15.34 -17.61
C GLN A 16 14.00 -15.67 -16.12
N GLN A 17 14.25 -14.71 -15.22
CA GLN A 17 14.16 -14.93 -13.77
C GLN A 17 12.73 -14.83 -13.22
N GLY A 18 11.75 -14.41 -14.05
CA GLY A 18 10.33 -14.43 -13.70
C GLY A 18 9.82 -13.21 -12.94
N ASP A 19 10.69 -12.23 -12.64
CA ASP A 19 10.33 -11.05 -11.85
C ASP A 19 9.70 -9.93 -12.70
N PHE A 20 9.98 -9.93 -14.02
CA PHE A 20 9.56 -8.90 -14.98
C PHE A 20 8.03 -8.76 -15.14
N PRO A 21 7.23 -9.85 -15.26
CA PRO A 21 5.78 -9.73 -15.47
C PRO A 21 5.06 -9.15 -14.25
N THR A 22 5.53 -9.44 -13.03
CA THR A 22 4.87 -9.04 -11.78
C THR A 22 5.01 -7.55 -11.53
N LEU A 23 6.23 -6.99 -11.66
CA LEU A 23 6.44 -5.55 -11.48
C LEU A 23 5.77 -4.75 -12.60
N GLN A 24 5.89 -5.18 -13.86
CA GLN A 24 5.23 -4.52 -14.98
C GLN A 24 3.71 -4.56 -14.84
N PHE A 25 3.12 -5.66 -14.39
CA PHE A 25 1.68 -5.78 -14.17
C PHE A 25 1.20 -4.86 -13.02
N CYS A 26 1.94 -4.79 -11.92
CA CYS A 26 1.63 -3.89 -10.81
C CYS A 26 1.67 -2.42 -11.26
N ILE A 27 2.76 -2.02 -11.94
CA ILE A 27 2.94 -0.67 -12.48
C ILE A 27 1.85 -0.36 -13.53
N ASP A 28 1.59 -1.27 -14.47
CA ASP A 28 0.55 -1.10 -15.50
C ASP A 28 -0.85 -0.95 -14.88
N ASN A 29 -1.14 -1.65 -13.78
CA ASN A 29 -2.42 -1.53 -13.10
C ASN A 29 -2.57 -0.18 -12.38
N VAL A 30 -1.50 0.31 -11.74
CA VAL A 30 -1.51 1.65 -11.12
C VAL A 30 -1.62 2.74 -12.17
N PHE A 31 -0.91 2.62 -13.30
CA PHE A 31 -0.95 3.64 -14.35
C PHE A 31 -2.18 3.55 -15.26
N LYS A 32 -2.77 2.37 -15.44
CA LYS A 32 -4.15 2.28 -15.95
C LYS A 32 -5.08 3.05 -15.03
N THR A 33 -4.91 2.94 -13.71
CA THR A 33 -5.66 3.69 -12.68
C THR A 33 -5.49 5.21 -12.79
N LEU A 34 -4.31 5.68 -13.25
CA LEU A 34 -3.99 7.09 -13.50
C LEU A 34 -4.53 7.66 -14.83
N SER A 35 -4.96 6.81 -15.76
CA SER A 35 -5.55 7.29 -17.02
C SER A 35 -6.96 7.85 -16.78
N SER A 36 -7.31 8.92 -17.49
CA SER A 36 -8.34 9.94 -17.16
C SER A 36 -9.79 9.47 -16.98
N ASP A 37 -10.08 8.17 -17.13
CA ASP A 37 -11.44 7.63 -17.19
C ASP A 37 -11.87 6.84 -15.95
N ILE A 38 -11.07 6.86 -14.87
CA ILE A 38 -11.32 6.02 -13.69
C ILE A 38 -12.00 6.82 -12.58
N SER A 39 -13.09 6.24 -12.08
CA SER A 39 -13.87 6.86 -11.01
C SER A 39 -13.12 6.80 -9.67
N VAL A 40 -13.35 7.78 -8.80
CA VAL A 40 -12.82 7.79 -7.41
C VAL A 40 -13.08 6.46 -6.69
N GLY A 41 -14.20 5.79 -6.98
CA GLY A 41 -14.55 4.49 -6.42
C GLY A 41 -13.66 3.33 -6.89
N GLU A 42 -13.20 3.33 -8.13
CA GLU A 42 -12.31 2.27 -8.66
C GLU A 42 -10.89 2.38 -8.08
N MET A 43 -10.40 3.60 -7.91
CA MET A 43 -9.12 3.85 -7.25
C MET A 43 -9.20 3.57 -5.75
N ALA A 44 -10.32 3.91 -5.10
CA ALA A 44 -10.55 3.53 -3.71
C ALA A 44 -10.53 2.00 -3.57
N ALA A 45 -11.19 1.27 -4.47
CA ALA A 45 -11.18 -0.20 -4.47
C ALA A 45 -9.78 -0.78 -4.68
N ALA A 46 -8.96 -0.18 -5.56
CA ALA A 46 -7.57 -0.59 -5.77
C ALA A 46 -6.72 -0.37 -4.52
N VAL A 47 -6.84 0.79 -3.86
CA VAL A 47 -6.11 1.08 -2.62
C VAL A 47 -6.58 0.18 -1.47
N LEU A 48 -7.88 -0.06 -1.35
CA LEU A 48 -8.49 -0.92 -0.33
C LEU A 48 -8.18 -2.41 -0.51
N SER A 49 -7.69 -2.81 -1.70
CA SER A 49 -7.18 -4.17 -1.90
C SER A 49 -5.89 -4.43 -1.11
N ASP A 50 -5.17 -3.37 -0.71
CA ASP A 50 -4.00 -3.44 0.16
C ASP A 50 -4.21 -2.63 1.45
N PHE A 51 -4.29 -3.34 2.57
CA PHE A 51 -4.52 -2.72 3.88
C PHE A 51 -3.38 -1.80 4.32
N SER A 52 -2.12 -2.13 4.01
CA SER A 52 -0.96 -1.31 4.38
C SER A 52 -0.96 0.00 3.61
N LEU A 53 -1.28 -0.08 2.32
CA LEU A 53 -1.45 1.07 1.44
C LEU A 53 -2.60 1.96 1.90
N SER A 54 -3.75 1.36 2.22
CA SER A 54 -4.91 2.06 2.79
C SER A 54 -4.54 2.85 4.04
N GLN A 55 -3.80 2.23 4.98
CA GLN A 55 -3.37 2.93 6.19
C GLN A 55 -2.37 4.07 5.91
N LYS A 56 -1.44 3.88 4.96
CA LYS A 56 -0.48 4.94 4.56
C LYS A 56 -1.23 6.13 3.96
N VAL A 57 -2.20 5.87 3.08
CA VAL A 57 -3.08 6.89 2.48
C VAL A 57 -3.87 7.67 3.55
N ILE A 58 -4.47 6.96 4.52
CA ILE A 58 -5.22 7.59 5.62
C ILE A 58 -4.31 8.43 6.53
N ARG A 59 -3.16 7.90 6.92
CA ARG A 59 -2.19 8.65 7.75
C ARG A 59 -1.72 9.92 7.03
N LEU A 60 -1.47 9.81 5.73
CA LEU A 60 -1.03 10.92 4.91
C LEU A 60 -2.11 12.01 4.78
N ALA A 61 -3.36 11.62 4.55
CA ALA A 61 -4.50 12.54 4.51
C ALA A 61 -4.74 13.28 5.84
N ASN A 62 -4.33 12.68 6.96
CA ASN A 62 -4.40 13.27 8.30
C ASN A 62 -3.17 14.05 8.73
N SER A 63 -2.17 14.19 7.85
CA SER A 63 -0.96 14.95 8.16
C SER A 63 -1.29 16.40 8.52
N ALA A 64 -0.41 17.03 9.32
CA ALA A 64 -0.62 18.36 9.88
C ALA A 64 -0.96 19.44 8.82
N MET A 65 -0.52 19.24 7.58
CA MET A 65 -0.76 20.14 6.46
C MET A 65 -2.18 20.05 5.88
N TYR A 66 -2.84 18.89 5.93
CA TYR A 66 -4.13 18.63 5.26
C TYR A 66 -5.29 18.48 6.23
N ARG A 67 -5.00 18.32 7.53
CA ARG A 67 -6.00 18.32 8.60
C ARG A 67 -6.85 19.60 8.59
N SER A 68 -6.28 20.72 8.16
CA SER A 68 -6.92 22.03 7.99
C SER A 68 -7.87 22.12 6.77
N PHE A 69 -7.71 21.27 5.76
CA PHE A 69 -8.50 21.29 4.53
C PHE A 69 -9.66 20.28 4.51
N GLY A 70 -9.65 19.26 5.39
CA GLY A 70 -10.62 18.16 5.32
C GLY A 70 -11.13 17.59 6.65
N GLY A 71 -10.61 18.06 7.80
CA GLY A 71 -10.85 17.42 9.09
C GLY A 71 -10.04 16.13 9.26
N GLU A 72 -10.43 15.28 10.22
CA GLU A 72 -9.86 13.93 10.35
C GLU A 72 -10.43 13.03 9.24
N VAL A 73 -9.55 12.54 8.37
CA VAL A 73 -9.85 11.69 7.21
C VAL A 73 -9.68 10.22 7.60
N THR A 74 -10.75 9.44 7.64
CA THR A 74 -10.68 8.03 8.07
C THR A 74 -10.97 7.02 6.96
N THR A 75 -11.37 7.50 5.77
CA THR A 75 -11.74 6.67 4.61
C THR A 75 -10.87 6.95 3.40
N VAL A 76 -10.58 5.91 2.60
CA VAL A 76 -9.69 6.01 1.44
C VAL A 76 -10.32 6.90 0.35
N SER A 77 -11.63 6.78 0.14
CA SER A 77 -12.38 7.64 -0.78
C SER A 77 -12.29 9.11 -0.41
N ARG A 78 -12.36 9.45 0.89
CA ARG A 78 -12.16 10.83 1.37
C ARG A 78 -10.70 11.26 1.26
N ALA A 79 -9.76 10.37 1.53
CA ALA A 79 -8.33 10.64 1.34
C ALA A 79 -8.00 10.95 -0.11
N ILE A 80 -8.58 10.23 -1.08
CA ILE A 80 -8.44 10.53 -2.51
C ILE A 80 -8.97 11.94 -2.85
N LEU A 81 -10.12 12.34 -2.27
CA LEU A 81 -10.68 13.68 -2.50
C LEU A 81 -9.83 14.80 -1.88
N VAL A 82 -9.19 14.55 -0.73
CA VAL A 82 -8.36 15.54 -0.01
C VAL A 82 -6.95 15.62 -0.58
N LEU A 83 -6.37 14.48 -0.97
CA LEU A 83 -5.00 14.36 -1.46
C LEU A 83 -4.88 14.53 -2.98
N GLY A 84 -5.93 14.17 -3.72
CA GLY A 84 -5.93 14.09 -5.17
C GLY A 84 -5.48 12.73 -5.72
N VAL A 85 -5.86 12.45 -6.96
CA VAL A 85 -5.58 11.19 -7.67
C VAL A 85 -4.08 10.94 -7.83
N ASP A 86 -3.33 11.98 -8.18
CA ASP A 86 -1.89 11.88 -8.46
C ASP A 86 -1.09 11.48 -7.21
N ALA A 87 -1.39 12.08 -6.05
CA ALA A 87 -0.76 11.77 -4.77
C ALA A 87 -0.95 10.29 -4.38
N ILE A 88 -2.18 9.79 -4.52
CA ILE A 88 -2.52 8.40 -4.19
C ILE A 88 -1.81 7.42 -5.13
N SER A 89 -1.70 7.79 -6.39
CA SER A 89 -1.08 6.94 -7.39
C SER A 89 0.44 6.87 -7.22
N HIS A 90 1.10 8.00 -6.96
CA HIS A 90 2.52 8.02 -6.62
C HIS A 90 2.81 7.26 -5.33
N LEU A 91 1.96 7.39 -4.30
CA LEU A 91 2.09 6.62 -3.07
C LEU A 91 1.92 5.12 -3.32
N THR A 92 0.90 4.72 -4.09
CA THR A 92 0.66 3.33 -4.48
C THR A 92 1.85 2.75 -5.22
N LEU A 93 2.38 3.49 -6.19
CA LEU A 93 3.56 3.11 -6.96
C LEU A 93 4.79 2.97 -6.06
N GLY A 94 5.04 3.93 -5.17
CA GLY A 94 6.14 3.87 -4.21
C GLY A 94 6.06 2.65 -3.28
N VAL A 95 4.87 2.33 -2.78
CA VAL A 95 4.64 1.12 -1.96
C VAL A 95 4.88 -0.15 -2.76
N GLN A 96 4.36 -0.25 -3.98
CA GLN A 96 4.55 -1.44 -4.82
C GLN A 96 6.01 -1.64 -5.22
N LEU A 97 6.73 -0.55 -5.54
CA LEU A 97 8.16 -0.60 -5.80
C LEU A 97 8.89 -1.14 -4.57
N LEU A 98 8.64 -0.57 -3.39
CA LEU A 98 9.27 -1.02 -2.15
C LEU A 98 8.94 -2.47 -1.79
N ASP A 99 7.67 -2.89 -1.89
CA ASP A 99 7.25 -4.26 -1.61
C ASP A 99 7.95 -5.24 -2.56
N TYR A 100 8.03 -4.92 -3.85
CA TYR A 100 8.77 -5.72 -4.82
C TYR A 100 10.24 -5.85 -4.43
N PHE A 101 10.96 -4.75 -4.18
CA PHE A 101 12.39 -4.84 -3.83
C PHE A 101 12.63 -5.52 -2.50
N SER A 102 11.74 -5.34 -1.53
CA SER A 102 11.81 -6.07 -0.27
C SER A 102 11.75 -7.58 -0.51
N GLY A 103 10.84 -8.04 -1.36
CA GLY A 103 10.71 -9.45 -1.73
C GLY A 103 11.99 -10.03 -2.36
N VAL A 104 12.62 -9.28 -3.28
CA VAL A 104 13.83 -9.76 -3.99
C VAL A 104 15.10 -9.61 -3.12
N ALA A 105 15.13 -8.67 -2.17
CA ALA A 105 16.30 -8.37 -1.33
C ALA A 105 16.51 -9.31 -0.13
N ILE A 106 15.47 -10.02 0.34
CA ILE A 106 15.47 -10.84 1.58
C ILE A 106 16.66 -11.81 1.73
N ASN A 107 17.23 -12.29 0.62
CA ASN A 107 18.33 -13.26 0.63
C ASN A 107 19.66 -12.73 0.06
N ARG A 108 19.81 -11.41 -0.13
CA ARG A 108 21.02 -10.81 -0.70
C ARG A 108 21.49 -9.62 0.14
N PRO A 109 22.62 -9.73 0.86
CA PRO A 109 23.08 -8.68 1.78
C PRO A 109 23.30 -7.34 1.09
N GLN A 110 23.87 -7.36 -0.12
CA GLN A 110 24.11 -6.14 -0.91
C GLN A 110 22.79 -5.46 -1.33
N ALA A 111 21.77 -6.25 -1.70
CA ALA A 111 20.45 -5.73 -2.05
C ALA A 111 19.69 -5.19 -0.83
N SER A 112 19.82 -5.86 0.32
CA SER A 112 19.24 -5.39 1.59
C SER A 112 19.85 -4.05 2.02
N HIS A 113 21.17 -3.91 1.87
CA HIS A 113 21.86 -2.65 2.13
C HIS A 113 21.37 -1.52 1.22
N GLU A 114 21.27 -1.79 -0.09
CA GLU A 114 20.77 -0.81 -1.06
C GLU A 114 19.31 -0.43 -0.79
N LEU A 115 18.46 -1.39 -0.45
CA LEU A 115 17.06 -1.14 -0.09
C LEU A 115 16.95 -0.27 1.17
N LYS A 116 17.82 -0.48 2.16
CA LYS A 116 17.90 0.35 3.36
C LYS A 116 18.28 1.79 3.00
N GLN A 117 19.26 1.99 2.13
CA GLN A 117 19.59 3.32 1.63
C GLN A 117 18.41 3.98 0.90
N ALA A 118 17.72 3.23 0.04
CA ALA A 118 16.55 3.73 -0.69
C ALA A 118 15.40 4.16 0.24
N LEU A 119 15.16 3.42 1.32
CA LEU A 119 14.15 3.75 2.33
C LEU A 119 14.49 5.04 3.09
N ILE A 120 15.75 5.18 3.53
CA ILE A 120 16.23 6.38 4.23
C ILE A 120 16.20 7.60 3.30
N ALA A 121 16.64 7.44 2.05
CA ALA A 121 16.59 8.50 1.03
C ALA A 121 15.15 8.90 0.71
N GLY A 122 14.23 7.94 0.65
CA GLY A 122 12.79 8.18 0.48
C GLY A 122 12.20 9.00 1.64
N GLU A 123 12.57 8.69 2.89
CA GLU A 123 12.12 9.46 4.06
C GLU A 123 12.68 10.89 4.04
N LEU A 124 13.98 11.06 3.74
CA LEU A 124 14.57 12.39 3.56
C LEU A 124 13.83 13.18 2.48
N THR A 125 13.61 12.57 1.31
CA THR A 125 12.91 13.21 0.19
C THR A 125 11.52 13.67 0.62
N ARG A 126 10.75 12.78 1.25
CA ARG A 126 9.39 13.04 1.73
C ARG A 126 9.34 14.21 2.71
N SER A 127 10.22 14.22 3.70
CA SER A 127 10.23 15.23 4.75
C SER A 127 10.72 16.58 4.26
N LEU A 128 11.66 16.60 3.31
CA LEU A 128 12.15 17.83 2.66
C LEU A 128 11.12 18.43 1.69
N SER A 129 10.41 17.60 0.93
CA SER A 129 9.43 18.04 -0.08
C SER A 129 8.05 18.34 0.49
N ASN A 130 7.78 18.00 1.75
CA ASN A 130 6.46 18.14 2.35
C ASN A 130 5.89 19.58 2.22
N ALA A 131 6.74 20.61 2.35
CA ALA A 131 6.36 22.02 2.22
C ALA A 131 5.88 22.42 0.81
N GLN A 132 6.22 21.65 -0.24
CA GLN A 132 5.84 21.90 -1.64
C GLN A 132 4.51 21.22 -2.03
N GLY A 133 3.96 20.37 -1.15
CA GLY A 133 2.68 19.67 -1.34
C GLY A 133 2.84 18.16 -1.60
N ILE A 134 1.84 17.37 -1.18
CA ILE A 134 1.91 15.90 -1.17
C ILE A 134 2.08 15.28 -2.56
N GLY A 135 1.36 15.78 -3.58
CA GLY A 135 1.46 15.23 -4.92
C GLY A 135 2.89 15.25 -5.45
N GLN A 136 3.60 16.36 -5.21
CA GLN A 136 5.01 16.55 -5.55
C GLN A 136 5.95 15.78 -4.62
N ALA A 137 5.59 15.64 -3.34
CA ALA A 137 6.38 14.87 -2.38
C ALA A 137 6.37 13.37 -2.69
N GLU A 138 5.21 12.78 -2.97
CA GLU A 138 5.11 11.37 -3.37
C GLU A 138 5.76 11.14 -4.74
N GLU A 139 5.61 12.08 -5.68
CA GLU A 139 6.30 12.03 -6.97
C GLU A 139 7.82 12.04 -6.80
N ALA A 140 8.34 12.92 -5.93
CA ALA A 140 9.75 12.99 -5.58
C ALA A 140 10.23 11.70 -4.93
N VAL A 141 9.46 11.12 -4.01
CA VAL A 141 9.79 9.82 -3.40
C VAL A 141 9.88 8.72 -4.45
N VAL A 142 8.93 8.65 -5.40
CA VAL A 142 9.03 7.67 -6.50
C VAL A 142 10.29 7.91 -7.32
N CYS A 143 10.63 9.16 -7.65
CA CYS A 143 11.86 9.47 -8.36
C CYS A 143 13.09 8.99 -7.57
N THR A 144 13.16 9.25 -6.27
CA THR A 144 14.24 8.78 -5.41
C THR A 144 14.35 7.26 -5.42
N LEU A 145 13.23 6.53 -5.28
CA LEU A 145 13.22 5.07 -5.35
C LEU A 145 13.69 4.56 -6.73
N MET A 146 13.31 5.24 -7.80
CA MET A 146 13.74 4.92 -9.17
C MET A 146 15.24 5.18 -9.41
N HIS A 147 15.86 6.10 -8.67
CA HIS A 147 17.32 6.28 -8.71
C HIS A 147 18.04 5.09 -8.06
N HIS A 148 17.57 4.65 -6.89
CA HIS A 148 18.11 3.46 -6.20
C HIS A 148 17.84 2.14 -6.96
N MET A 149 16.77 2.10 -7.75
CA MET A 149 16.43 0.99 -8.64
C MET A 149 17.60 0.52 -9.50
N SER A 150 18.33 1.46 -10.10
CA SER A 150 19.41 1.15 -11.03
C SER A 150 20.47 0.25 -10.38
N ARG A 151 20.82 0.51 -9.12
CA ARG A 151 21.74 -0.30 -8.31
C ARG A 151 21.17 -1.67 -8.03
N LEU A 152 19.89 -1.76 -7.65
CA LEU A 152 19.23 -3.05 -7.42
C LEU A 152 19.22 -3.91 -8.69
N LEU A 153 18.90 -3.33 -9.85
CA LEU A 153 18.95 -4.05 -11.13
C LEU A 153 20.35 -4.60 -11.43
N LEU A 154 21.40 -3.85 -11.14
CA LEU A 154 22.78 -4.34 -11.28
C LEU A 154 23.10 -5.44 -10.27
N ILE A 155 22.76 -5.26 -8.99
CA ILE A 155 22.97 -6.27 -7.94
C ILE A 155 22.32 -7.61 -8.30
N PHE A 156 21.12 -7.58 -8.90
CA PHE A 156 20.39 -8.80 -9.25
C PHE A 156 20.83 -9.44 -10.56
N TYR A 157 21.01 -8.63 -11.61
CA TYR A 157 21.18 -9.16 -12.96
C TYR A 157 22.63 -9.08 -13.47
N PHE A 158 23.50 -8.31 -12.83
CA PHE A 158 24.91 -8.10 -13.19
C PHE A 158 25.81 -8.06 -11.93
N PRO A 159 25.78 -9.11 -11.08
CA PRO A 159 26.45 -9.08 -9.78
C PRO A 159 27.98 -8.97 -9.88
N GLU A 160 28.60 -9.60 -10.89
CA GLU A 160 30.05 -9.54 -11.11
C GLU A 160 30.50 -8.13 -11.50
N GLU A 161 29.73 -7.49 -12.39
CA GLU A 161 29.99 -6.12 -12.83
C GLU A 161 29.71 -5.12 -11.70
N TRP A 162 28.70 -5.37 -10.87
CA TRP A 162 28.44 -4.57 -9.67
C TRP A 162 29.61 -4.63 -8.67
N GLU A 163 30.21 -5.80 -8.45
CA GLU A 163 31.40 -5.92 -7.60
C GLU A 163 32.59 -5.12 -8.15
N GLN A 164 32.79 -5.12 -9.48
CA GLN A 164 33.83 -4.31 -10.12
C GLN A 164 33.57 -2.81 -9.96
N ILE A 165 32.31 -2.37 -10.13
CA ILE A 165 31.91 -0.98 -9.91
C ILE A 165 32.22 -0.56 -8.48
N ARG A 166 31.84 -1.36 -7.48
CA ARG A 166 32.13 -1.06 -6.08
C ARG A 166 33.63 -1.00 -5.78
N ALA A 167 34.41 -1.92 -6.33
CA ALA A 167 35.86 -1.93 -6.16
C ALA A 167 36.53 -0.65 -6.72
N LEU A 168 35.98 -0.06 -7.79
CA LEU A 168 36.46 1.22 -8.33
C LEU A 168 36.07 2.43 -7.46
N CYS A 169 34.99 2.31 -6.68
CA CYS A 169 34.51 3.35 -5.77
C CYS A 169 35.13 3.28 -4.37
N GLU A 170 35.84 2.20 -4.03
CA GLU A 170 36.54 2.07 -2.74
C GLU A 170 37.55 3.23 -2.54
N GLY A 171 37.49 3.86 -1.36
CA GLY A 171 38.39 4.97 -1.01
C GLY A 171 38.09 6.29 -1.71
N ASP A 172 36.86 6.48 -2.21
CA ASP A 172 36.38 7.73 -2.85
C ASP A 172 37.12 8.08 -4.16
N ALA A 173 37.71 7.07 -4.81
CA ALA A 173 38.54 7.25 -6.01
C ALA A 173 37.73 7.63 -7.26
N MET A 174 36.47 7.20 -7.35
CA MET A 174 35.60 7.41 -8.52
C MET A 174 34.12 7.43 -8.12
N GLN A 175 33.34 8.31 -8.74
CA GLN A 175 31.88 8.35 -8.55
C GLN A 175 31.22 7.09 -9.13
N GLU A 176 30.21 6.53 -8.45
CA GLU A 176 29.53 5.28 -8.88
C GLU A 176 29.05 5.31 -10.33
N SER A 177 28.44 6.41 -10.80
CA SER A 177 27.99 6.53 -12.19
C SER A 177 29.16 6.52 -13.19
N GLU A 178 30.34 7.04 -12.82
CA GLU A 178 31.54 7.02 -13.65
C GLU A 178 32.17 5.61 -13.68
N ALA A 179 32.18 4.92 -12.54
CA ALA A 179 32.59 3.53 -12.45
C ALA A 179 31.67 2.62 -13.27
N CYS A 180 30.35 2.85 -13.20
CA CYS A 180 29.35 2.16 -14.03
C CYS A 180 29.61 2.37 -15.52
N GLN A 181 29.83 3.63 -15.94
CA GLN A 181 30.17 3.96 -17.32
C GLN A 181 31.44 3.27 -17.81
N ARG A 182 32.42 3.07 -16.93
CA ARG A 182 33.69 2.41 -17.26
C ARG A 182 33.57 0.89 -17.39
N VAL A 183 32.71 0.26 -16.60
CA VAL A 183 32.53 -1.20 -16.57
C VAL A 183 31.49 -1.66 -17.60
N LEU A 184 30.39 -0.92 -17.76
CA LEU A 184 29.20 -1.35 -18.50
C LEU A 184 28.89 -0.49 -19.74
N ASP A 185 29.69 0.55 -20.02
CA ASP A 185 29.45 1.55 -21.07
C ASP A 185 28.11 2.32 -20.91
N VAL A 186 27.48 2.26 -19.75
CA VAL A 186 26.24 2.98 -19.40
C VAL A 186 26.33 3.55 -17.98
N THR A 187 25.60 4.62 -17.69
CA THR A 187 25.51 5.19 -16.35
C THR A 187 24.34 4.58 -15.55
N LEU A 188 24.34 4.75 -14.23
CA LEU A 188 23.20 4.35 -13.37
C LEU A 188 21.92 5.11 -13.76
N GLU A 189 22.08 6.37 -14.14
CA GLU A 189 21.04 7.27 -14.63
C GLU A 189 20.43 6.76 -15.95
N ASP A 190 21.26 6.29 -16.89
CA ASP A 190 20.79 5.66 -18.13
C ASP A 190 19.95 4.41 -17.85
N ILE A 191 20.37 3.61 -16.86
CA ILE A 191 19.65 2.40 -16.44
C ILE A 191 18.30 2.77 -15.82
N ALA A 192 18.27 3.72 -14.89
CA ALA A 192 17.05 4.19 -14.25
C ALA A 192 16.06 4.78 -15.27
N GLN A 193 16.54 5.61 -16.20
CA GLN A 193 15.72 6.17 -17.26
C GLN A 193 15.18 5.08 -18.20
N ALA A 194 16.03 4.17 -18.67
CA ALA A 194 15.60 3.12 -19.57
C ALA A 194 14.56 2.21 -18.92
N ALA A 195 14.70 1.90 -17.62
CA ALA A 195 13.70 1.19 -16.83
C ALA A 195 12.39 1.98 -16.74
N ALA A 196 12.44 3.27 -16.41
CA ALA A 196 11.26 4.13 -16.33
C ALA A 196 10.48 4.17 -17.66
N ILE A 197 11.18 4.32 -18.79
CA ILE A 197 10.58 4.30 -20.13
C ILE A 197 10.00 2.92 -20.45
N LYS A 198 10.74 1.85 -20.16
CA LYS A 198 10.30 0.47 -20.40
C LYS A 198 8.99 0.17 -19.66
N TRP A 199 8.89 0.66 -18.42
CA TRP A 199 7.73 0.52 -17.55
C TRP A 199 6.62 1.53 -17.81
N ARG A 200 6.77 2.37 -18.85
CA ARG A 200 5.78 3.38 -19.25
C ARG A 200 5.44 4.38 -18.14
N LEU A 201 6.42 4.68 -17.28
CA LEU A 201 6.27 5.74 -16.29
C LEU A 201 6.10 7.12 -16.99
N PRO A 202 5.45 8.10 -16.33
CA PRO A 202 5.31 9.45 -16.83
C PRO A 202 6.66 10.02 -17.28
N ALA A 203 6.63 10.80 -18.37
CA ALA A 203 7.84 11.40 -18.92
C ALA A 203 8.59 12.25 -17.90
N VAL A 204 7.89 12.88 -16.95
CA VAL A 204 8.50 13.62 -15.84
C VAL A 204 9.41 12.74 -14.97
N ILE A 205 8.96 11.53 -14.61
CA ILE A 205 9.77 10.57 -13.83
C ILE A 205 10.93 10.05 -14.66
N ALA A 206 10.71 9.70 -15.93
CA ALA A 206 11.80 9.25 -16.80
C ALA A 206 12.85 10.34 -17.07
N ASN A 207 12.43 11.61 -17.13
CA ASN A 207 13.31 12.75 -17.34
C ASN A 207 14.07 13.15 -16.08
N SER A 208 13.52 12.93 -14.88
CA SER A 208 14.21 13.20 -13.61
C SER A 208 15.34 12.20 -13.31
N MET A 209 15.41 11.10 -14.06
CA MET A 209 16.53 10.16 -14.03
C MET A 209 17.74 10.67 -14.82
N LEU A 210 17.58 11.67 -15.70
CA LEU A 210 18.69 12.21 -16.49
C LEU A 210 19.72 12.85 -15.58
N ARG A 211 20.99 12.49 -15.80
CA ARG A 211 22.11 13.01 -15.03
C ARG A 211 22.19 14.54 -15.15
N LYS A 212 22.01 15.22 -14.02
CA LYS A 212 22.49 16.59 -13.79
C LYS A 212 23.24 16.55 -12.47
N ARG A 213 24.57 16.73 -12.48
CA ARG A 213 25.34 16.85 -11.24
C ARG A 213 24.80 18.10 -10.54
N PHE A 214 24.13 17.90 -9.42
CA PHE A 214 23.49 19.01 -8.71
C PHE A 214 24.48 19.62 -7.73
N ASP A 215 25.18 20.64 -8.22
CA ASP A 215 25.95 21.53 -7.36
C ASP A 215 25.03 22.61 -6.79
N ALA A 216 25.39 23.21 -5.64
CA ALA A 216 24.57 24.24 -4.99
C ALA A 216 24.26 25.46 -5.88
N ASP A 217 25.10 25.71 -6.89
CA ASP A 217 24.94 26.81 -7.85
C ASP A 217 24.18 26.40 -9.12
N SER A 218 23.64 25.18 -9.18
CA SER A 218 22.94 24.68 -10.38
C SER A 218 21.60 25.38 -10.59
N VAL A 219 21.31 25.75 -11.84
CA VAL A 219 20.00 26.28 -12.22
C VAL A 219 19.05 25.14 -12.56
N LEU A 220 17.94 25.05 -11.84
CA LEU A 220 16.86 24.10 -12.10
C LEU A 220 15.87 24.74 -13.09
N GLU A 221 15.77 24.21 -14.30
CA GLU A 221 14.95 24.78 -15.38
C GLU A 221 13.57 24.13 -15.47
N SER A 222 13.44 22.89 -14.97
CA SER A 222 12.20 22.12 -15.04
C SER A 222 11.87 21.40 -13.73
N HIS A 223 10.61 20.99 -13.57
CA HIS A 223 10.18 20.15 -12.45
C HIS A 223 10.93 18.81 -12.40
N ALA A 224 11.24 18.23 -13.56
CA ALA A 224 12.05 17.01 -13.64
C ALA A 224 13.48 17.24 -13.11
N ASP A 225 14.05 18.43 -13.31
CA ASP A 225 15.36 18.78 -12.76
C ASP A 225 15.32 18.87 -11.24
N TRP A 226 14.25 19.46 -10.70
CA TRP A 226 14.03 19.53 -9.26
C TRP A 226 13.86 18.15 -8.64
N LEU A 227 13.08 17.26 -9.27
CA LEU A 227 12.90 15.87 -8.84
C LEU A 227 14.22 15.08 -8.86
N GLY A 228 15.06 15.29 -9.88
CA GLY A 228 16.39 14.66 -9.94
C GLY A 228 17.33 15.20 -8.86
N ALA A 229 17.33 16.51 -8.63
CA ALA A 229 18.18 17.16 -7.64
C ALA A 229 17.83 16.79 -6.20
N ILE A 230 16.54 16.75 -5.85
CA ILE A 230 16.10 16.33 -4.50
C ILE A 230 16.39 14.85 -4.26
N ALA A 231 16.27 14.00 -5.28
CA ALA A 231 16.62 12.59 -5.20
C ALA A 231 18.13 12.39 -4.96
N ASP A 232 19.00 13.10 -5.69
CA ASP A 232 20.46 13.04 -5.50
C ASP A 232 20.88 13.48 -4.09
N VAL A 233 20.41 14.65 -3.66
CA VAL A 233 20.74 15.20 -2.34
C VAL A 233 20.25 14.29 -1.21
N SER A 234 19.06 13.70 -1.35
CA SER A 234 18.52 12.75 -0.38
C SER A 234 19.28 11.43 -0.36
N ALA A 235 19.68 10.91 -1.53
CA ALA A 235 20.50 9.69 -1.63
C ALA A 235 21.89 9.87 -1.00
N ARG A 236 22.54 11.02 -1.23
CA ARG A 236 23.82 11.36 -0.59
C ARG A 236 23.67 11.49 0.93
N GLY A 237 22.60 12.13 1.39
CA GLY A 237 22.28 12.19 2.82
C GLY A 237 22.08 10.80 3.44
N ALA A 238 21.35 9.92 2.76
CA ALA A 238 21.14 8.54 3.19
C ALA A 238 22.44 7.72 3.23
N ALA A 239 23.33 7.87 2.24
CA ALA A 239 24.63 7.20 2.22
C ALA A 239 25.53 7.65 3.37
N MET A 240 25.51 8.94 3.72
CA MET A 240 26.23 9.47 4.88
C MET A 240 25.68 8.87 6.19
N LEU A 241 24.36 8.79 6.34
CA LEU A 241 23.71 8.15 7.49
C LEU A 241 24.02 6.66 7.59
N ALA A 242 24.06 5.95 6.47
CA ALA A 242 24.42 4.53 6.42
C ALA A 242 25.90 4.28 6.77
N SER A 243 26.74 5.31 6.66
CA SER A 243 28.16 5.27 7.03
C SER A 243 28.43 5.87 8.42
N ASP A 244 27.39 5.98 9.25
CA ASP A 244 27.45 6.57 10.61
C ASP A 244 28.04 7.98 10.68
N ALA A 245 27.87 8.78 9.61
CA ALA A 245 28.28 10.17 9.63
C ALA A 245 27.49 10.97 10.69
N PRO A 246 28.11 11.98 11.32
CA PRO A 246 27.43 12.78 12.34
C PRO A 246 26.24 13.53 11.74
N GLU A 247 25.15 13.63 12.51
CA GLU A 247 23.92 14.35 12.14
C GLU A 247 24.20 15.75 11.57
N ALA A 248 25.14 16.47 12.20
CA ALA A 248 25.55 17.81 11.76
C ALA A 248 26.17 17.83 10.35
N ALA A 249 26.87 16.78 9.92
CA ALA A 249 27.44 16.72 8.58
C ALA A 249 26.36 16.47 7.52
N VAL A 250 25.38 15.61 7.83
CA VAL A 250 24.23 15.37 6.95
C VAL A 250 23.38 16.63 6.84
N GLN A 251 23.12 17.30 7.97
CA GLN A 251 22.40 18.57 7.99
C GLN A 251 23.15 19.65 7.18
N ALA A 252 24.48 19.75 7.31
CA ALA A 252 25.27 20.70 6.55
C ALA A 252 25.20 20.44 5.03
N LEU A 253 25.24 19.17 4.59
CA LEU A 253 25.04 18.80 3.19
C LEU A 253 23.67 19.30 2.68
N LEU A 254 22.60 18.99 3.40
CA LEU A 254 21.24 19.37 2.99
C LEU A 254 21.06 20.89 2.98
N LEU A 255 21.61 21.60 3.98
CA LEU A 255 21.57 23.06 4.05
C LEU A 255 22.35 23.74 2.92
N THR A 256 23.47 23.15 2.49
CA THR A 256 24.25 23.65 1.34
C THR A 256 23.42 23.69 0.06
N HIS A 257 22.46 22.77 -0.07
CA HIS A 257 21.59 22.64 -1.24
C HIS A 257 20.17 23.19 -1.02
N ALA A 258 19.87 23.72 0.18
CA ALA A 258 18.51 24.10 0.56
C ALA A 258 17.97 25.27 -0.25
N GLU A 259 18.78 26.29 -0.53
CA GLU A 259 18.36 27.47 -1.30
C GLU A 259 17.97 27.10 -2.73
N ALA A 260 18.83 26.34 -3.42
CA ALA A 260 18.59 25.90 -4.80
C ALA A 260 17.36 24.96 -4.92
N LEU A 261 17.05 24.20 -3.88
CA LEU A 261 15.87 23.33 -3.83
C LEU A 261 14.61 23.98 -3.26
N GLY A 262 14.68 25.24 -2.80
CA GLY A 262 13.57 25.94 -2.16
C GLY A 262 13.14 25.34 -0.81
N LEU A 263 14.08 24.76 -0.05
CA LEU A 263 13.84 24.09 1.23
C LEU A 263 13.94 25.07 2.41
N GLN A 264 13.09 24.87 3.41
CA GLN A 264 13.18 25.62 4.66
C GLN A 264 14.18 24.98 5.62
N THR A 265 15.03 25.78 6.28
CA THR A 265 16.01 25.31 7.28
C THR A 265 15.39 24.44 8.36
N ALA A 266 14.20 24.81 8.85
CA ALA A 266 13.46 24.04 9.85
C ALA A 266 13.00 22.65 9.34
N ALA A 267 12.69 22.54 8.05
CA ALA A 267 12.32 21.27 7.43
C ALA A 267 13.52 20.32 7.32
N VAL A 268 14.72 20.86 7.08
CA VAL A 268 15.97 20.08 7.01
C VAL A 268 16.26 19.40 8.35
N GLU A 269 16.19 20.13 9.47
CA GLU A 269 16.40 19.55 10.80
C GLU A 269 15.41 18.42 11.12
N GLY A 270 14.13 18.62 10.80
CA GLY A 270 13.10 17.60 10.97
C GLY A 270 13.36 16.36 10.13
N ALA A 271 13.75 16.55 8.86
CA ALA A 271 14.03 15.46 7.92
C ALA A 271 15.21 14.60 8.38
N VAL A 272 16.32 15.20 8.82
CA VAL A 272 17.50 14.43 9.28
C VAL A 272 17.16 13.61 10.52
N LYS A 273 16.42 14.18 11.48
CA LYS A 273 16.00 13.45 12.69
C LYS A 273 15.09 12.27 12.38
N GLN A 274 14.14 12.43 11.46
CA GLN A 274 13.23 11.35 11.04
C GLN A 274 14.00 10.24 10.31
N ALA A 275 14.90 10.60 9.40
CA ALA A 275 15.75 9.65 8.69
C ALA A 275 16.71 8.89 9.61
N LEU A 276 17.29 9.56 10.62
CA LEU A 276 18.09 8.94 11.67
C LEU A 276 17.30 7.95 12.51
N ALA A 277 16.09 8.34 12.95
CA ALA A 277 15.22 7.46 13.72
C ALA A 277 14.86 6.19 12.93
N LEU A 278 14.60 6.33 11.62
CA LEU A 278 14.37 5.21 10.72
C LEU A 278 15.63 4.33 10.60
N ASN A 279 16.80 4.91 10.37
CA ASN A 279 18.06 4.17 10.24
C ASN A 279 18.39 3.36 11.51
N VAL A 280 18.21 3.96 12.69
CA VAL A 280 18.41 3.31 13.99
C VAL A 280 17.41 2.18 14.21
N SER A 281 16.12 2.41 13.90
CA SER A 281 15.09 1.37 13.98
C SER A 281 15.42 0.18 13.09
N MET A 282 15.93 0.42 11.88
CA MET A 282 16.34 -0.63 10.94
C MET A 282 17.60 -1.37 11.41
N ALA A 283 18.58 -0.68 12.01
CA ALA A 283 19.78 -1.32 12.55
C ALA A 283 19.47 -2.23 13.76
N HIS A 284 18.51 -1.85 14.60
CA HIS A 284 18.05 -2.69 15.72
C HIS A 284 17.32 -3.95 15.26
N ALA A 285 16.66 -3.93 14.10
CA ALA A 285 16.00 -5.10 13.52
C ALA A 285 17.00 -6.14 12.96
N GLU A 286 18.27 -5.78 12.73
CA GLU A 286 19.30 -6.62 12.10
C GLU A 286 20.23 -7.33 13.11
N SER A 287 20.07 -7.11 14.43
CA SER A 287 20.90 -7.72 15.48
C SER A 287 20.36 -9.10 15.92
N PRO A 288 21.15 -10.20 15.88
CA PRO A 288 20.64 -11.57 16.05
C PRO A 288 20.57 -12.06 17.51
N ASP A 289 20.28 -11.18 18.48
CA ASP A 289 20.05 -11.57 19.88
C ASP A 289 19.07 -10.60 20.53
N THR A 290 17.78 -10.93 20.52
CA THR A 290 16.84 -10.72 21.63
C THR A 290 15.46 -11.24 21.25
N ASP A 291 14.91 -12.08 22.14
CA ASP A 291 13.56 -12.58 22.13
C ASP A 291 12.52 -11.48 21.88
N HIS A 292 11.54 -11.82 21.04
CA HIS A 292 10.31 -11.12 20.71
C HIS A 292 9.87 -9.95 21.62
N ALA A 293 9.75 -8.75 21.03
CA ALA A 293 8.51 -7.96 20.93
C ALA A 293 8.81 -6.46 20.74
N GLY A 294 8.34 -5.86 19.63
CA GLY A 294 8.23 -4.41 19.50
C GLY A 294 8.35 -3.90 18.06
N ASP A 295 7.20 -3.62 17.44
CA ASP A 295 7.03 -2.80 16.23
C ASP A 295 7.74 -3.22 14.93
N ALA A 296 7.64 -4.51 14.61
CA ALA A 296 7.44 -4.88 13.20
C ALA A 296 5.97 -4.60 12.85
N ASN A 297 5.74 -4.04 11.65
CA ASN A 297 4.45 -4.02 10.96
C ASN A 297 3.67 -5.30 11.33
N PRO A 298 2.44 -5.23 11.89
CA PRO A 298 1.79 -6.43 12.39
C PRO A 298 1.75 -7.46 11.26
N PRO A 299 2.09 -8.73 11.55
CA PRO A 299 2.09 -9.75 10.52
C PRO A 299 0.73 -9.69 9.81
N ARG A 300 0.73 -9.85 8.48
CA ARG A 300 -0.49 -9.86 7.62
C ARG A 300 -1.53 -10.95 8.01
N ASN A 301 -1.37 -11.59 9.18
CA ASN A 301 -2.21 -12.65 9.76
C ASN A 301 -2.15 -12.65 11.31
N ALA A 302 -2.41 -11.53 11.97
CA ALA A 302 -2.44 -11.46 13.44
C ALA A 302 -3.78 -11.90 14.08
N GLY A 303 -4.76 -12.35 13.29
CA GLY A 303 -6.11 -12.65 13.78
C GLY A 303 -6.85 -11.41 14.31
N LYS A 304 -7.84 -11.63 15.17
CA LYS A 304 -8.65 -10.56 15.80
C LYS A 304 -7.78 -9.70 16.75
N PRO A 305 -7.82 -8.36 16.66
CA PRO A 305 -7.10 -7.47 17.58
C PRO A 305 -7.56 -7.62 19.04
N LYS A 306 -6.67 -7.37 20.01
CA LYS A 306 -7.01 -7.40 21.44
C LYS A 306 -8.01 -6.30 21.84
N ASP A 307 -8.01 -5.19 21.12
CA ASP A 307 -8.85 -4.00 21.34
C ASP A 307 -10.05 -3.92 20.39
N ALA A 308 -10.46 -5.04 19.75
CA ALA A 308 -11.46 -5.04 18.68
C ALA A 308 -12.81 -4.45 19.11
N PHE A 309 -13.25 -4.69 20.35
CA PHE A 309 -14.49 -4.08 20.89
C PHE A 309 -14.46 -2.54 20.81
N LYS A 310 -13.37 -1.92 21.27
CA LYS A 310 -13.21 -0.45 21.24
C LYS A 310 -13.18 0.07 19.80
N ARG A 311 -12.50 -0.65 18.90
CA ARG A 311 -12.44 -0.30 17.48
C ARG A 311 -13.81 -0.36 16.80
N LEU A 312 -14.61 -1.38 17.11
CA LEU A 312 -15.97 -1.52 16.59
C LEU A 312 -16.87 -0.40 17.09
N GLN A 313 -16.83 -0.07 18.39
CA GLN A 313 -17.60 1.04 18.94
C GLN A 313 -17.25 2.38 18.30
N GLN A 314 -15.95 2.64 18.11
CA GLN A 314 -15.50 3.85 17.43
C GLN A 314 -15.98 3.88 15.98
N SER A 315 -15.84 2.77 15.26
CA SER A 315 -16.26 2.65 13.87
C SER A 315 -17.78 2.84 13.71
N LEU A 316 -18.59 2.36 14.65
CA LEU A 316 -20.04 2.57 14.64
C LEU A 316 -20.41 4.04 14.74
N LEU A 317 -19.79 4.79 15.65
CA LEU A 317 -20.03 6.22 15.80
C LEU A 317 -19.63 6.99 14.53
N GLU A 318 -18.54 6.59 13.87
CA GLU A 318 -18.07 7.17 12.60
C GLU A 318 -19.07 6.92 11.47
N VAL A 319 -19.49 5.66 11.26
CA VAL A 319 -20.48 5.29 10.25
C VAL A 319 -21.80 6.02 10.47
N GLN A 320 -22.26 6.18 11.71
CA GLN A 320 -23.49 6.90 12.02
C GLN A 320 -23.38 8.40 11.69
N ARG A 321 -22.22 9.00 11.96
CA ARG A 321 -21.97 10.42 11.69
C ARG A 321 -21.86 10.70 10.19
N GLU A 322 -21.13 9.87 9.46
CA GLU A 322 -20.76 10.11 8.05
C GLU A 322 -21.73 9.46 7.07
N GLY A 323 -22.32 8.33 7.45
CA GLY A 323 -23.27 7.56 6.67
C GLY A 323 -24.71 8.08 6.73
N SER A 324 -24.97 9.10 7.55
CA SER A 324 -26.31 9.68 7.70
C SER A 324 -26.79 10.24 6.36
N GLY A 325 -27.88 9.68 5.85
CA GLY A 325 -28.47 10.09 4.57
C GLY A 325 -27.83 9.49 3.31
N LEU A 326 -26.73 8.73 3.42
CA LEU A 326 -26.11 8.09 2.24
C LEU A 326 -26.95 6.90 1.72
N PRO A 327 -27.00 6.70 0.39
CA PRO A 327 -27.58 5.51 -0.21
C PRO A 327 -26.71 4.28 0.07
N VAL A 328 -27.30 3.09 -0.04
CA VAL A 328 -26.61 1.81 0.25
C VAL A 328 -25.33 1.63 -0.58
N SER A 329 -25.31 2.09 -1.83
CA SER A 329 -24.12 1.99 -2.70
C SER A 329 -22.89 2.72 -2.15
N GLU A 330 -23.10 3.78 -1.37
CA GLU A 330 -22.04 4.58 -0.75
C GLU A 330 -21.81 4.19 0.71
N LEU A 331 -22.88 3.81 1.43
CA LEU A 331 -22.80 3.39 2.82
C LEU A 331 -22.17 2.00 2.99
N ALA A 332 -22.45 1.07 2.07
CA ALA A 332 -21.93 -0.29 2.17
C ALA A 332 -20.39 -0.34 2.20
N PRO A 333 -19.66 0.29 1.27
CA PRO A 333 -18.20 0.40 1.35
C PRO A 333 -17.72 0.89 2.73
N LEU A 334 -18.33 1.96 3.26
CA LEU A 334 -17.96 2.54 4.55
C LEU A 334 -18.11 1.56 5.72
N VAL A 335 -19.23 0.82 5.77
CA VAL A 335 -19.48 -0.20 6.80
C VAL A 335 -18.50 -1.36 6.68
N LEU A 336 -18.22 -1.82 5.47
CA LEU A 336 -17.32 -2.95 5.23
C LEU A 336 -15.86 -2.60 5.54
N GLU A 337 -15.39 -1.41 5.14
CA GLU A 337 -14.07 -0.88 5.50
C GLU A 337 -13.90 -0.77 7.01
N SER A 338 -14.92 -0.23 7.68
CA SER A 338 -14.99 -0.10 9.14
C SER A 338 -14.90 -1.46 9.85
N ALA A 339 -15.69 -2.43 9.39
CA ALA A 339 -15.66 -3.81 9.87
C ALA A 339 -14.28 -4.46 9.68
N MET A 340 -13.73 -4.38 8.47
CA MET A 340 -12.44 -4.98 8.11
C MET A 340 -11.30 -4.42 8.98
N ARG A 341 -11.26 -3.11 9.19
CA ARG A 341 -10.28 -2.44 10.05
C ARG A 341 -10.46 -2.79 11.53
N ALA A 342 -11.69 -2.82 12.01
CA ALA A 342 -11.97 -3.04 13.43
C ALA A 342 -11.65 -4.48 13.87
N LEU A 343 -11.94 -5.45 13.01
CA LEU A 343 -11.76 -6.87 13.28
C LEU A 343 -10.50 -7.48 12.65
N ASN A 344 -9.79 -6.73 11.80
CA ASN A 344 -8.63 -7.19 11.03
C ASN A 344 -8.96 -8.37 10.11
N PHE A 345 -10.06 -8.24 9.35
CA PHE A 345 -10.43 -9.25 8.36
C PHE A 345 -9.42 -9.28 7.20
N SER A 346 -9.15 -10.49 6.69
CA SER A 346 -8.42 -10.71 5.45
C SER A 346 -9.30 -10.41 4.23
N HIS A 347 -10.58 -10.80 4.29
CA HIS A 347 -11.57 -10.46 3.29
C HIS A 347 -12.88 -10.05 3.96
N CYS A 348 -13.58 -9.09 3.36
CA CYS A 348 -14.89 -8.63 3.82
C CYS A 348 -15.74 -8.23 2.62
N PHE A 349 -16.95 -8.77 2.48
CA PHE A 349 -17.81 -8.50 1.33
C PHE A 349 -19.30 -8.51 1.66
N LEU A 350 -20.06 -7.79 0.83
CA LEU A 350 -21.50 -7.62 0.92
C LEU A 350 -22.16 -8.35 -0.24
N MET A 351 -23.10 -9.23 0.09
CA MET A 351 -23.99 -9.87 -0.85
C MET A 351 -25.35 -9.18 -0.81
N LEU A 352 -25.92 -8.87 -1.98
CA LEU A 352 -27.27 -8.30 -2.08
C LEU A 352 -28.22 -9.31 -2.71
N LEU A 353 -29.43 -9.42 -2.16
CA LEU A 353 -30.51 -10.18 -2.77
C LEU A 353 -31.01 -9.47 -4.03
N ASN A 354 -31.02 -10.18 -5.16
CA ASN A 354 -31.82 -9.81 -6.32
C ASN A 354 -33.20 -10.52 -6.22
N PRO A 355 -34.30 -9.80 -5.94
CA PRO A 355 -35.61 -10.42 -5.75
C PRO A 355 -36.18 -11.07 -7.02
N MET A 356 -35.80 -10.58 -8.20
CA MET A 356 -36.26 -11.15 -9.47
C MET A 356 -35.56 -12.48 -9.77
N ALA A 357 -34.24 -12.53 -9.54
CA ALA A 357 -33.45 -13.74 -9.73
C ALA A 357 -33.52 -14.70 -8.53
N LYS A 358 -34.12 -14.27 -7.41
CA LYS A 358 -34.14 -14.99 -6.12
C LYS A 358 -32.75 -15.50 -5.72
N ARG A 359 -31.74 -14.63 -5.82
CA ARG A 359 -30.34 -14.99 -5.61
C ARG A 359 -29.58 -13.88 -4.93
N PHE A 360 -28.75 -14.24 -3.95
CA PHE A 360 -27.75 -13.36 -3.37
C PHE A 360 -26.50 -13.41 -4.23
N GLY A 361 -25.93 -12.25 -4.54
CA GLY A 361 -24.64 -12.15 -5.22
C GLY A 361 -23.79 -11.07 -4.57
N ALA A 362 -22.48 -11.30 -4.49
CA ALA A 362 -21.55 -10.30 -4.02
C ALA A 362 -21.63 -9.03 -4.89
N ARG A 363 -21.55 -7.86 -4.26
CA ARG A 363 -21.66 -6.55 -4.93
C ARG A 363 -20.55 -5.58 -4.55
N VAL A 364 -20.07 -5.67 -3.31
CA VAL A 364 -18.95 -4.90 -2.80
C VAL A 364 -18.07 -5.88 -2.02
N GLY A 365 -16.75 -5.81 -2.17
CA GLY A 365 -15.84 -6.71 -1.47
C GLY A 365 -14.43 -6.14 -1.41
N PHE A 366 -13.75 -6.40 -0.29
CA PHE A 366 -12.39 -5.95 0.01
C PHE A 366 -11.55 -7.13 0.50
N GLY A 367 -10.23 -7.05 0.27
CA GLY A 367 -9.29 -8.14 0.52
C GLY A 367 -8.62 -8.64 -0.77
N GLU A 368 -7.54 -9.39 -0.61
CA GLU A 368 -6.69 -9.84 -1.71
C GLU A 368 -7.45 -10.77 -2.67
N GLY A 369 -7.38 -10.45 -3.97
CA GLY A 369 -8.04 -11.23 -5.03
C GLY A 369 -9.57 -11.20 -4.99
N MET A 370 -10.20 -10.29 -4.24
CA MET A 370 -11.66 -10.25 -4.15
C MET A 370 -12.32 -9.91 -5.47
N ARG A 371 -11.71 -9.03 -6.27
CA ARG A 371 -12.27 -8.52 -7.54
C ARG A 371 -12.57 -9.66 -8.51
N GLU A 372 -11.70 -10.65 -8.60
CA GLU A 372 -11.83 -11.83 -9.45
C GLU A 372 -12.86 -12.83 -8.89
N LYS A 373 -13.02 -12.89 -7.56
CA LYS A 373 -13.91 -13.82 -6.86
C LYS A 373 -15.37 -13.37 -6.86
N MET A 374 -15.65 -12.07 -7.02
CA MET A 374 -16.98 -11.45 -6.84
C MET A 374 -18.12 -12.16 -7.61
N GLU A 375 -17.88 -12.55 -8.87
CA GLU A 375 -18.93 -13.16 -9.70
C GLU A 375 -19.34 -14.55 -9.22
N ALA A 376 -18.39 -15.31 -8.66
CA ALA A 376 -18.61 -16.66 -8.17
C ALA A 376 -19.25 -16.70 -6.77
N LEU A 377 -19.06 -15.65 -5.98
CA LEU A 377 -19.64 -15.52 -4.63
C LEU A 377 -21.14 -15.25 -4.70
N SER A 378 -21.93 -16.33 -4.71
CA SER A 378 -23.39 -16.25 -4.82
C SER A 378 -24.11 -17.51 -4.36
N PHE A 379 -25.36 -17.36 -3.91
CA PHE A 379 -26.23 -18.48 -3.54
C PHE A 379 -27.72 -18.13 -3.75
N GLU A 380 -28.58 -19.13 -3.93
CA GLU A 380 -30.02 -18.96 -4.16
C GLU A 380 -30.74 -18.57 -2.86
N GLU A 381 -31.88 -17.86 -2.95
CA GLU A 381 -32.69 -17.50 -1.77
C GLU A 381 -33.34 -18.72 -1.09
N GLY A 382 -33.49 -19.83 -1.82
CA GLY A 382 -34.09 -21.06 -1.32
C GLY A 382 -33.21 -21.76 -0.28
N PHE A 383 -33.78 -22.05 0.89
CA PHE A 383 -33.04 -22.60 2.03
C PHE A 383 -32.29 -23.90 1.72
N VAL A 384 -30.99 -23.90 2.03
CA VAL A 384 -30.10 -25.06 2.09
C VAL A 384 -29.48 -25.08 3.50
N PRO A 385 -29.23 -26.24 4.14
CA PRO A 385 -28.67 -26.29 5.50
C PRO A 385 -27.15 -25.97 5.54
N ASP A 386 -26.77 -24.80 5.02
CA ASP A 386 -25.42 -24.26 4.99
C ASP A 386 -25.26 -23.01 5.87
N ILE A 387 -24.01 -22.60 6.11
CA ILE A 387 -23.69 -21.49 7.02
C ILE A 387 -24.32 -20.14 6.62
N PHE A 388 -24.52 -19.87 5.33
CA PHE A 388 -25.07 -18.60 4.84
C PHE A 388 -26.58 -18.56 5.03
N HIS A 389 -27.26 -19.69 4.78
CA HIS A 389 -28.69 -19.81 5.04
C HIS A 389 -29.01 -19.84 6.53
N PHE A 390 -28.17 -20.47 7.36
CA PHE A 390 -28.31 -20.38 8.81
C PHE A 390 -28.16 -18.93 9.29
N ALA A 391 -27.17 -18.19 8.79
CA ALA A 391 -27.02 -16.77 9.10
C ALA A 391 -28.22 -15.93 8.63
N ALA A 392 -28.75 -16.20 7.43
CA ALA A 392 -29.89 -15.47 6.88
C ALA A 392 -31.17 -15.57 7.75
N ILE A 393 -31.35 -16.64 8.52
CA ILE A 393 -32.48 -16.83 9.44
C ILE A 393 -32.16 -16.48 10.91
N ALA A 394 -30.89 -16.30 11.26
CA ALA A 394 -30.47 -16.09 12.66
C ALA A 394 -30.76 -14.68 13.19
N HIS A 395 -31.12 -13.72 12.32
CA HIS A 395 -31.38 -12.30 12.63
C HIS A 395 -30.23 -11.53 13.28
N LYS A 396 -29.12 -12.19 13.59
CA LYS A 396 -27.92 -11.67 14.26
C LYS A 396 -26.68 -12.25 13.59
N PRO A 397 -25.51 -11.61 13.75
CA PRO A 397 -24.25 -12.15 13.27
C PRO A 397 -23.94 -13.52 13.88
N LEU A 398 -23.35 -14.40 13.06
CA LEU A 398 -22.88 -15.73 13.46
C LEU A 398 -21.38 -15.86 13.15
N LEU A 399 -20.60 -16.18 14.18
CA LEU A 399 -19.22 -16.58 14.02
C LEU A 399 -19.13 -18.10 13.85
N PHE A 400 -18.47 -18.51 12.79
CA PHE A 400 -18.08 -19.88 12.53
C PHE A 400 -16.58 -20.00 12.80
N GLU A 401 -16.21 -20.64 13.91
CA GLU A 401 -14.85 -20.61 14.44
C GLU A 401 -13.83 -21.30 13.53
N ASP A 402 -14.17 -22.46 12.95
CA ASP A 402 -13.26 -23.15 12.04
C ASP A 402 -14.00 -23.92 10.95
N SER A 403 -13.95 -23.40 9.73
CA SER A 403 -14.58 -23.95 8.53
C SER A 403 -14.05 -25.34 8.14
N PHE A 404 -12.91 -25.75 8.68
CA PHE A 404 -12.28 -27.06 8.45
C PHE A 404 -12.64 -28.10 9.51
N ASP A 405 -13.32 -27.70 10.59
CA ASP A 405 -13.76 -28.66 11.60
C ASP A 405 -14.79 -29.63 11.00
N LYS A 406 -14.76 -30.90 11.42
CA LYS A 406 -15.57 -31.99 10.82
C LYS A 406 -17.07 -31.72 10.91
N GLU A 407 -17.51 -31.04 11.97
CA GLU A 407 -18.92 -30.69 12.17
C GLU A 407 -19.39 -29.52 11.32
N LEU A 408 -18.48 -28.64 10.90
CA LEU A 408 -18.84 -27.44 10.13
C LEU A 408 -18.49 -27.56 8.65
N ALA A 409 -17.41 -28.28 8.30
CA ALA A 409 -16.86 -28.34 6.96
C ALA A 409 -17.91 -28.76 5.92
N HIS A 410 -18.79 -29.70 6.25
CA HIS A 410 -19.86 -30.16 5.36
C HIS A 410 -20.98 -29.13 5.14
N ARG A 411 -21.02 -28.05 5.92
CA ARG A 411 -22.00 -26.96 5.84
C ARG A 411 -21.44 -25.70 5.16
N VAL A 412 -20.16 -25.66 4.81
CA VAL A 412 -19.57 -24.56 4.04
C VAL A 412 -19.83 -24.81 2.55
N PRO A 413 -20.55 -23.92 1.84
CA PRO A 413 -20.85 -24.13 0.44
C PRO A 413 -19.60 -24.24 -0.44
N ARG A 414 -19.70 -25.06 -1.49
CA ARG A 414 -18.62 -25.27 -2.44
C ARG A 414 -18.16 -23.97 -3.10
N TRP A 415 -19.10 -23.12 -3.51
CA TRP A 415 -18.80 -21.83 -4.13
C TRP A 415 -17.97 -20.93 -3.22
N TYR A 416 -18.16 -21.01 -1.90
CA TYR A 416 -17.34 -20.23 -0.95
C TYR A 416 -15.97 -20.87 -0.78
N ARG A 417 -15.92 -22.19 -0.54
CA ARG A 417 -14.66 -22.92 -0.32
C ARG A 417 -13.70 -22.84 -1.52
N GLU A 418 -14.22 -22.81 -2.74
CA GLU A 418 -13.39 -22.68 -3.95
C GLU A 418 -12.80 -21.28 -4.10
N GLN A 419 -13.51 -20.23 -3.68
CA GLN A 419 -13.04 -18.85 -3.79
C GLN A 419 -12.22 -18.40 -2.57
N MET A 420 -12.48 -19.00 -1.41
CA MET A 420 -11.83 -18.73 -0.12
C MET A 420 -11.25 -20.03 0.46
N PRO A 421 -10.27 -20.67 -0.22
CA PRO A 421 -9.76 -21.97 0.19
C PRO A 421 -9.07 -21.95 1.54
N ASP A 422 -8.58 -20.79 1.99
CA ASP A 422 -7.80 -20.67 3.22
C ASP A 422 -8.61 -20.16 4.41
N ALA A 423 -9.87 -19.74 4.22
CA ALA A 423 -10.68 -19.09 5.25
C ALA A 423 -11.06 -20.03 6.40
N ARG A 424 -10.35 -19.93 7.52
CA ARG A 424 -10.59 -20.70 8.75
C ARG A 424 -11.84 -20.19 9.49
N SER A 425 -11.77 -19.03 10.11
CA SER A 425 -12.92 -18.43 10.82
C SER A 425 -13.72 -17.52 9.90
N ILE A 426 -15.05 -17.62 9.94
CA ILE A 426 -15.97 -16.88 9.08
C ILE A 426 -17.01 -16.19 9.96
N LEU A 427 -17.12 -14.86 9.88
CA LEU A 427 -18.20 -14.08 10.49
C LEU A 427 -19.22 -13.73 9.41
N VAL A 428 -20.48 -14.10 9.61
CA VAL A 428 -21.57 -13.81 8.68
C VAL A 428 -22.66 -13.03 9.39
N ALA A 429 -23.01 -11.85 8.89
CA ALA A 429 -24.06 -10.99 9.44
C ALA A 429 -25.17 -10.70 8.44
N PRO A 430 -26.43 -11.05 8.75
CA PRO A 430 -27.56 -10.76 7.89
C PRO A 430 -28.01 -9.30 8.06
N VAL A 431 -28.31 -8.63 6.94
CA VAL A 431 -28.95 -7.31 6.91
C VAL A 431 -30.45 -7.54 6.77
N MET A 432 -31.17 -7.35 7.88
CA MET A 432 -32.60 -7.66 7.98
C MET A 432 -33.47 -6.42 7.73
N ILE A 433 -34.55 -6.59 6.97
CA ILE A 433 -35.64 -5.62 6.79
C ILE A 433 -36.96 -6.33 7.00
N LYS A 434 -37.79 -5.85 7.94
CA LYS A 434 -39.12 -6.43 8.25
C LYS A 434 -39.08 -7.98 8.33
N ASN A 435 -38.09 -8.51 9.04
CA ASN A 435 -37.87 -9.95 9.24
C ASN A 435 -37.40 -10.76 8.02
N ARG A 436 -37.03 -10.10 6.90
CA ARG A 436 -36.44 -10.74 5.71
C ARG A 436 -34.98 -10.32 5.57
N CYS A 437 -34.10 -11.28 5.29
CA CYS A 437 -32.71 -10.99 4.92
C CYS A 437 -32.68 -10.44 3.49
N VAL A 438 -32.14 -9.24 3.30
CA VAL A 438 -32.04 -8.58 1.98
C VAL A 438 -30.59 -8.39 1.53
N ALA A 439 -29.65 -8.48 2.46
CA ALA A 439 -28.23 -8.46 2.19
C ALA A 439 -27.48 -9.23 3.28
N MET A 440 -26.21 -9.55 3.03
CA MET A 440 -25.39 -10.28 3.98
C MET A 440 -23.95 -9.81 3.92
N ILE A 441 -23.38 -9.45 5.06
CA ILE A 441 -21.96 -9.14 5.21
C ILE A 441 -21.26 -10.43 5.61
N CYS A 442 -20.15 -10.73 4.96
CA CYS A 442 -19.27 -11.85 5.28
C CYS A 442 -17.85 -11.34 5.46
N GLY A 443 -17.17 -11.76 6.52
CA GLY A 443 -15.76 -11.49 6.73
C GLY A 443 -15.01 -12.72 7.25
N ASP A 444 -13.74 -12.86 6.90
CA ASP A 444 -12.88 -13.96 7.36
C ASP A 444 -11.48 -13.47 7.73
N TRP A 445 -10.73 -14.33 8.42
CA TRP A 445 -9.35 -14.08 8.84
C TRP A 445 -8.32 -14.92 8.05
N GLY A 446 -8.68 -15.34 6.82
CA GLY A 446 -7.83 -16.17 5.98
C GLY A 446 -7.41 -17.44 6.71
N THR A 447 -6.10 -17.74 6.68
CA THR A 447 -5.50 -18.91 7.34
C THR A 447 -5.55 -18.85 8.88
N THR A 448 -5.99 -17.76 9.47
CA THR A 448 -5.99 -17.55 10.92
C THR A 448 -7.33 -17.93 11.55
N VAL A 449 -7.28 -18.71 12.63
CA VAL A 449 -8.45 -18.95 13.49
C VAL A 449 -8.62 -17.76 14.43
N CYS A 450 -9.84 -17.26 14.56
CA CYS A 450 -10.26 -16.27 15.56
C CYS A 450 -10.28 -16.91 16.96
N ALA A 451 -9.08 -17.19 17.50
CA ALA A 451 -8.90 -17.82 18.79
C ALA A 451 -9.57 -16.99 19.91
N GLY A 452 -10.48 -17.61 20.66
CA GLY A 452 -11.27 -16.95 21.72
C GLY A 452 -12.58 -16.31 21.26
N GLY A 453 -12.93 -16.43 19.97
CA GLY A 453 -14.20 -15.98 19.43
C GLY A 453 -14.42 -14.46 19.49
N LEU A 454 -15.68 -14.06 19.32
CA LEU A 454 -16.16 -12.69 19.52
C LEU A 454 -16.93 -12.65 20.85
N SER A 455 -16.59 -11.68 21.69
CA SER A 455 -17.38 -11.37 22.89
C SER A 455 -18.76 -10.83 22.51
N ASP A 456 -19.73 -10.92 23.43
CA ASP A 456 -21.09 -10.43 23.20
C ASP A 456 -21.11 -8.96 22.77
N GLY A 457 -20.26 -8.12 23.38
CA GLY A 457 -20.15 -6.71 23.02
C GLY A 457 -19.59 -6.48 21.61
N GLU A 458 -18.61 -7.29 21.18
CA GLU A 458 -18.08 -7.24 19.82
C GLU A 458 -19.15 -7.66 18.81
N MET A 459 -19.89 -8.73 19.11
CA MET A 459 -20.98 -9.23 18.26
C MET A 459 -22.10 -8.19 18.13
N GLU A 460 -22.49 -7.56 19.25
CA GLU A 460 -23.50 -6.50 19.28
C GLU A 460 -23.05 -5.26 18.49
N SER A 461 -21.79 -4.83 18.65
CA SER A 461 -21.26 -3.67 17.93
C SER A 461 -21.20 -3.93 16.41
N PHE A 462 -20.86 -5.15 16.00
CA PHE A 462 -20.87 -5.56 14.60
C PHE A 462 -22.30 -5.65 14.02
N ASP A 463 -23.26 -6.14 14.80
CA ASP A 463 -24.68 -6.14 14.43
C ASP A 463 -25.19 -4.70 14.22
N LEU A 464 -24.85 -3.78 15.12
CA LEU A 464 -25.22 -2.37 15.00
C LEU A 464 -24.64 -1.73 13.72
N LEU A 465 -23.37 -2.01 13.40
CA LEU A 465 -22.75 -1.57 12.14
C LEU A 465 -23.52 -2.10 10.92
N THR A 466 -23.90 -3.38 10.96
CA THR A 466 -24.67 -4.03 9.88
C THR A 466 -26.05 -3.36 9.72
N ARG A 467 -26.69 -2.94 10.81
CA ARG A 467 -28.01 -2.28 10.81
C ARG A 467 -28.00 -0.88 10.21
N GLU A 468 -26.85 -0.21 10.11
CA GLU A 468 -26.77 1.06 9.37
C GLU A 468 -27.13 0.86 7.88
N ILE A 469 -26.73 -0.28 7.29
CA ILE A 469 -27.14 -0.65 5.92
C ILE A 469 -28.65 -0.90 5.86
N SER A 470 -29.23 -1.64 6.81
CA SER A 470 -30.68 -1.84 6.89
C SER A 470 -31.45 -0.52 6.95
N SER A 471 -30.95 0.44 7.75
CA SER A 471 -31.55 1.76 7.91
C SER A 471 -31.52 2.57 6.60
N SER A 472 -30.43 2.49 5.83
CA SER A 472 -30.34 3.14 4.51
C SER A 472 -31.32 2.55 3.48
N PHE A 473 -31.52 1.22 3.47
CA PHE A 473 -32.54 0.60 2.63
C PHE A 473 -33.96 1.07 2.97
N LEU A 474 -34.29 1.21 4.25
CA LEU A 474 -35.61 1.67 4.70
C LEU A 474 -35.86 3.12 4.25
N ARG A 475 -34.88 4.02 4.42
CA ARG A 475 -34.98 5.42 3.94
C ARG A 475 -35.19 5.50 2.43
N SER A 476 -34.46 4.68 1.67
CA SER A 476 -34.57 4.65 0.21
C SER A 476 -35.95 4.16 -0.28
N ALA A 477 -36.66 3.37 0.53
CA ALA A 477 -37.99 2.89 0.22
C ALA A 477 -39.10 3.90 0.57
N GLU A 478 -38.83 4.89 1.41
CA GLU A 478 -39.77 5.98 1.77
C GLU A 478 -39.76 7.14 0.75
N HIS A 479 -38.75 7.19 -0.13
CA HIS A 479 -38.60 8.20 -1.18
C HIS A 479 -38.96 7.70 -2.58
N ARG A 480 -39.50 6.47 -2.69
CA ARG A 480 -40.12 5.90 -3.89
C ARG A 480 -41.60 5.70 -3.64
#